data_AF-A0A957X541-F1
#
_entry.id   AF-A0A957X541-F1
#
_cell.length_a   1.000
_cell.length_b   1.000
_cell.length_c   1.000
_cell.angle_alpha   90.00
_cell.angle_beta   90.00
_cell.angle_gamma   90.00
#
_symmetry.space_group_name_H-M   'P 1'
#
loop_
_entity.id
_entity.type
_entity.pdbx_description
1 polymer ?
#
loop_
_entity_poly.entity_id
_entity_poly.type
_entity_poly.pdbx_seq_one_letter_code
_entity_poly.pdbx_strand_id
1 'polypeptide(L)'
;AVYGAIGAKFVQLGREGGLLGYPLTDELGTPDGVGRFNRFQRGMIYWTPATDAHEVHGAILALWESMGWETSWLGYPVSDELPSNDGRASNFQHGIIFWNATRGAIALTDVITLDSGPITFSDSTALGGWCRLVINRNGDVTFSGHMHDSGFDTYEFAVAAVALTPSGIGYTVSYSGRAEGTSAGLPFGTPRRDDDWTESGNNPPIRDNWIEAAQSVFKVRVVSQDKLAGGLSDVVQDALKDLAKQGIEAGVKALIALVFA
;
A
#
# COMPACT_ATOMS: atom_id res chain seq x y z
N ALA A 1 -26.56 9.39 -29.21
CA ALA A 1 -26.20 8.07 -29.74
C ALA A 1 -25.04 7.48 -28.95
N VAL A 2 -24.89 6.15 -28.96
CA VAL A 2 -23.68 5.45 -28.50
C VAL A 2 -22.90 5.03 -29.75
N TYR A 3 -21.68 5.54 -29.94
CA TYR A 3 -20.89 5.33 -31.14
C TYR A 3 -19.38 5.33 -30.82
N GLY A 4 -18.53 5.21 -31.84
CA GLY A 4 -17.07 5.25 -31.66
C GLY A 4 -16.56 4.14 -30.74
N ALA A 5 -15.53 4.45 -29.94
CA ALA A 5 -14.92 3.49 -29.01
C ALA A 5 -15.90 3.04 -27.90
N ILE A 6 -16.73 3.96 -27.39
CA ILE A 6 -17.76 3.64 -26.39
C ILE A 6 -18.81 2.69 -26.99
N GLY A 7 -19.25 2.97 -28.22
CA GLY A 7 -20.16 2.09 -28.96
C GLY A 7 -19.56 0.72 -29.20
N ALA A 8 -18.31 0.64 -29.66
CA ALA A 8 -17.62 -0.64 -29.84
C ALA A 8 -17.56 -1.44 -28.53
N LYS A 9 -17.25 -0.78 -27.41
CA LYS A 9 -17.25 -1.40 -26.09
C LYS A 9 -18.64 -1.89 -25.67
N PHE A 10 -19.68 -1.08 -25.87
CA PHE A 10 -21.04 -1.47 -25.57
C PHE A 10 -21.48 -2.72 -26.37
N VAL A 11 -21.03 -2.84 -27.63
CA VAL A 11 -21.25 -4.06 -28.43
C VAL A 11 -20.54 -5.26 -27.82
N GLN A 12 -19.28 -5.12 -27.41
CA GLN A 12 -18.51 -6.20 -26.75
C GLN A 12 -19.19 -6.69 -25.47
N LEU A 13 -19.86 -5.79 -24.74
CA LEU A 13 -20.55 -6.10 -23.48
C LEU A 13 -21.96 -6.67 -23.66
N GLY A 14 -22.38 -6.97 -24.90
CA GLY A 14 -23.68 -7.58 -25.20
C GLY A 14 -24.84 -6.60 -25.42
N ARG A 15 -24.53 -5.31 -25.64
CA ARG A 15 -25.51 -4.25 -25.87
C ARG A 15 -26.59 -4.18 -24.76
N GLU A 16 -27.84 -3.87 -25.10
CA GLU A 16 -28.95 -3.71 -24.15
C GLU A 16 -29.32 -4.99 -23.39
N GLY A 17 -29.05 -6.16 -23.97
CA GLY A 17 -29.23 -7.45 -23.29
C GLY A 17 -28.08 -7.83 -22.36
N GLY A 18 -26.98 -7.07 -22.41
CA GLY A 18 -25.74 -7.35 -21.71
C GLY A 18 -25.63 -6.71 -20.33
N LEU A 19 -24.39 -6.59 -19.85
CA LEU A 19 -24.07 -6.11 -18.49
C LEU A 19 -24.77 -4.78 -18.14
N LEU A 20 -24.69 -3.81 -19.05
CA LEU A 20 -25.02 -2.41 -18.76
C LEU A 20 -26.49 -2.04 -18.97
N GLY A 21 -27.24 -2.83 -19.76
CA GLY A 21 -28.62 -2.51 -20.12
C GLY A 21 -28.72 -1.40 -21.17
N TYR A 22 -29.86 -0.72 -21.23
CA TYR A 22 -30.08 0.34 -22.21
C TYR A 22 -29.25 1.60 -21.90
N PRO A 23 -28.76 2.32 -22.93
CA PRO A 23 -28.17 3.64 -22.74
C PRO A 23 -29.22 4.63 -22.26
N LEU A 24 -28.86 5.43 -21.25
CA LEU A 24 -29.67 6.49 -20.68
C LEU A 24 -29.31 7.87 -21.24
N THR A 25 -28.09 8.02 -21.76
CA THR A 25 -27.61 9.27 -22.35
C THR A 25 -26.99 9.01 -23.71
N ASP A 26 -26.94 10.08 -24.49
CA ASP A 26 -25.99 10.20 -25.60
C ASP A 26 -24.55 10.30 -25.06
N GLU A 27 -23.56 10.23 -25.95
CA GLU A 27 -22.16 10.43 -25.59
C GLU A 27 -21.94 11.88 -25.16
N LEU A 28 -21.49 12.08 -23.93
CA LEU A 28 -21.24 13.38 -23.32
C LEU A 28 -19.73 13.57 -23.08
N GLY A 29 -19.27 14.82 -23.09
CA GLY A 29 -17.93 15.17 -22.63
C GLY A 29 -17.86 15.19 -21.10
N THR A 30 -16.70 14.83 -20.56
CA THR A 30 -16.43 14.98 -19.13
C THR A 30 -16.18 16.46 -18.77
N PRO A 31 -16.50 16.88 -17.53
CA PRO A 31 -16.27 18.24 -17.01
C PRO A 31 -14.84 18.77 -17.17
N ASP A 32 -13.82 17.91 -17.10
CA ASP A 32 -12.41 18.26 -17.26
C ASP A 32 -12.00 18.47 -18.74
N GLY A 33 -12.89 18.15 -19.69
CA GLY A 33 -12.66 18.27 -21.13
C GLY A 33 -11.75 17.20 -21.74
N VAL A 34 -11.34 16.18 -20.99
CA VAL A 34 -10.37 15.16 -21.45
C VAL A 34 -11.07 13.95 -22.08
N GLY A 35 -12.13 13.47 -21.43
CA GLY A 35 -12.80 12.23 -21.75
C GLY A 35 -14.21 12.40 -22.29
N ARG A 36 -14.80 11.24 -22.61
CA ARG A 36 -16.21 11.11 -22.98
C ARG A 36 -16.83 9.94 -22.26
N PHE A 37 -18.15 9.98 -22.07
CA PHE A 37 -18.86 8.90 -21.42
C PHE A 37 -20.31 8.73 -21.92
N ASN A 38 -20.84 7.53 -21.70
CA ASN A 38 -22.28 7.25 -21.75
C ASN A 38 -22.74 6.66 -20.41
N ARG A 39 -23.92 7.09 -19.94
CA ARG A 39 -24.63 6.43 -18.84
C ARG A 39 -25.54 5.34 -19.37
N PHE A 40 -25.57 4.22 -18.66
CA PHE A 40 -26.44 3.08 -18.92
C PHE A 40 -27.25 2.76 -17.67
N GLN A 41 -28.26 1.91 -17.79
CA GLN A 41 -29.13 1.52 -16.67
C GLN A 41 -28.39 0.93 -15.48
N ARG A 42 -27.31 0.19 -15.72
CA ARG A 42 -26.57 -0.54 -14.68
C ARG A 42 -25.10 -0.15 -14.56
N GLY A 43 -24.64 0.85 -15.31
CA GLY A 43 -23.25 1.27 -15.27
C GLY A 43 -22.94 2.43 -16.21
N MET A 44 -21.66 2.70 -16.41
CA MET A 44 -21.15 3.74 -17.30
C MET A 44 -20.03 3.18 -18.16
N ILE A 45 -19.85 3.73 -19.36
CA ILE A 45 -18.63 3.53 -20.14
C ILE A 45 -17.96 4.89 -20.27
N TYR A 46 -16.69 4.97 -19.86
CA TYR A 46 -15.82 6.13 -20.04
C TYR A 46 -14.78 5.82 -21.10
N TRP A 47 -14.36 6.86 -21.83
CA TRP A 47 -13.29 6.79 -22.82
C TRP A 47 -12.39 8.01 -22.72
N THR A 48 -11.08 7.79 -22.84
CA THR A 48 -10.10 8.84 -23.14
C THR A 48 -9.12 8.33 -24.21
N PRO A 49 -8.39 9.23 -24.90
CA PRO A 49 -7.33 8.82 -25.82
C PRO A 49 -6.19 8.02 -25.14
N ALA A 50 -5.99 8.19 -23.84
CA ALA A 50 -4.89 7.56 -23.09
C ALA A 50 -5.29 6.21 -22.48
N THR A 51 -6.58 6.00 -22.23
CA THR A 51 -7.08 4.85 -21.46
C THR A 51 -8.01 3.94 -22.25
N ASP A 52 -8.42 4.29 -23.46
CA ASP A 52 -9.47 3.57 -24.20
C ASP A 52 -10.81 3.50 -23.43
N ALA A 53 -11.76 2.72 -23.97
CA ALA A 53 -13.14 2.63 -23.48
C ALA A 53 -13.28 1.52 -22.43
N HIS A 54 -13.64 1.92 -21.22
CA HIS A 54 -13.79 1.04 -20.06
C HIS A 54 -15.14 1.20 -19.38
N GLU A 55 -15.70 0.06 -18.97
CA GLU A 55 -16.94 0.05 -18.21
C GLU A 55 -16.66 0.13 -16.71
N VAL A 56 -17.57 0.79 -15.99
CA VAL A 56 -17.62 0.79 -14.52
C VAL A 56 -19.08 0.60 -14.10
N HIS A 57 -19.34 -0.34 -13.19
CA HIS A 57 -20.71 -0.66 -12.75
C HIS A 57 -20.78 -0.99 -11.26
N GLY A 58 -22.01 -1.23 -10.78
CA GLY A 58 -22.27 -1.76 -9.44
C GLY A 58 -21.68 -0.94 -8.29
N ALA A 59 -21.15 -1.63 -7.28
CA ALA A 59 -20.60 -1.01 -6.09
C ALA A 59 -19.30 -0.23 -6.35
N ILE A 60 -18.52 -0.63 -7.37
CA ILE A 60 -17.33 0.09 -7.79
C ILE A 60 -17.71 1.46 -8.35
N LEU A 61 -18.70 1.50 -9.24
CA LEU A 61 -19.24 2.76 -9.78
C LEU A 61 -19.79 3.64 -8.66
N ALA A 62 -20.57 3.07 -7.73
CA ALA A 62 -21.16 3.83 -6.63
C ALA A 62 -20.10 4.50 -5.74
N LEU A 63 -19.00 3.80 -5.43
CA LEU A 63 -17.89 4.39 -4.68
C LEU A 63 -17.20 5.48 -5.49
N TRP A 64 -16.88 5.22 -6.76
CA TRP A 64 -16.23 6.19 -7.64
C TRP A 64 -17.05 7.47 -7.83
N GLU A 65 -18.37 7.34 -7.99
CA GLU A 65 -19.32 8.44 -8.01
C GLU A 65 -19.25 9.28 -6.72
N SER A 66 -19.25 8.62 -5.56
CA SER A 66 -19.18 9.32 -4.26
C SER A 66 -17.89 10.13 -4.07
N MET A 67 -16.83 9.81 -4.82
CA MET A 67 -15.55 10.51 -4.81
C MET A 67 -15.45 11.62 -5.86
N GLY A 68 -16.46 11.81 -6.72
CA GLY A 68 -16.47 12.81 -7.79
C GLY A 68 -16.02 12.29 -9.16
N TRP A 69 -16.15 10.98 -9.41
CA TRP A 69 -15.83 10.34 -10.70
C TRP A 69 -14.39 10.66 -11.18
N GLU A 70 -14.23 11.06 -12.43
CA GLU A 70 -12.93 11.36 -13.07
C GLU A 70 -12.20 12.55 -12.43
N THR A 71 -12.90 13.39 -11.68
CA THR A 71 -12.29 14.51 -10.92
C THR A 71 -11.71 14.08 -9.58
N SER A 72 -11.95 12.83 -9.16
CA SER A 72 -11.33 12.24 -7.97
C SER A 72 -9.84 11.96 -8.19
N TRP A 73 -9.12 11.68 -7.09
CA TRP A 73 -7.70 11.34 -7.15
C TRP A 73 -7.40 10.07 -7.96
N LEU A 74 -8.40 9.21 -8.21
CA LEU A 74 -8.24 8.00 -9.03
C LEU A 74 -8.11 8.30 -10.53
N GLY A 75 -8.75 9.38 -10.99
CA GLY A 75 -8.87 9.70 -12.41
C GLY A 75 -9.81 8.74 -13.17
N TYR A 76 -9.46 8.45 -14.42
CA TYR A 76 -10.25 7.62 -15.33
C TYR A 76 -10.02 6.12 -15.12
N PRO A 77 -11.00 5.27 -15.45
CA PRO A 77 -10.80 3.82 -15.51
C PRO A 77 -9.81 3.45 -16.62
N VAL A 78 -8.93 2.50 -16.33
CA VAL A 78 -7.95 1.90 -17.25
C VAL A 78 -8.17 0.39 -17.44
N SER A 79 -9.20 -0.16 -16.80
CA SER A 79 -9.70 -1.50 -17.06
C SER A 79 -11.20 -1.56 -16.82
N ASP A 80 -11.84 -2.58 -17.39
CA ASP A 80 -13.18 -3.00 -16.94
C ASP A 80 -13.10 -3.59 -15.53
N GLU A 81 -14.24 -4.02 -14.98
CA GLU A 81 -14.25 -4.83 -13.78
C GLU A 81 -13.68 -6.25 -14.04
N LEU A 82 -12.57 -6.53 -13.38
CA LEU A 82 -11.83 -7.79 -13.46
C LEU A 82 -12.06 -8.66 -12.22
N PRO A 83 -12.00 -10.00 -12.34
CA PRO A 83 -11.96 -10.88 -11.18
C PRO A 83 -10.70 -10.65 -10.34
N SER A 84 -10.85 -10.68 -9.02
CA SER A 84 -9.78 -10.69 -8.02
C SER A 84 -9.99 -11.89 -7.07
N ASN A 85 -8.95 -12.32 -6.36
CA ASN A 85 -8.93 -13.55 -5.55
C ASN A 85 -10.16 -13.71 -4.65
N ASP A 86 -10.59 -12.64 -3.97
CA ASP A 86 -11.71 -12.61 -3.04
C ASP A 86 -12.81 -11.62 -3.46
N GLY A 87 -12.79 -11.14 -4.70
CA GLY A 87 -13.70 -10.07 -5.13
C GLY A 87 -13.56 -9.65 -6.59
N ARG A 88 -13.81 -8.37 -6.83
CA ARG A 88 -13.80 -7.74 -8.15
C ARG A 88 -13.05 -6.43 -8.06
N ALA A 89 -12.37 -6.02 -9.13
CA ALA A 89 -11.63 -4.78 -9.11
C ALA A 89 -11.63 -4.09 -10.47
N SER A 90 -11.65 -2.76 -10.46
CA SER A 90 -11.40 -1.93 -11.63
C SER A 90 -10.17 -1.07 -11.37
N ASN A 91 -9.27 -1.04 -12.36
CA ASN A 91 -8.10 -0.20 -12.31
C ASN A 91 -8.45 1.20 -12.79
N PHE A 92 -7.86 2.19 -12.14
CA PHE A 92 -7.92 3.59 -12.49
C PHE A 92 -6.50 4.13 -12.71
N GLN A 93 -6.38 5.34 -13.25
CA GLN A 93 -5.07 5.93 -13.59
C GLN A 93 -4.10 6.02 -12.42
N HIS A 94 -4.61 6.18 -11.19
CA HIS A 94 -3.78 6.41 -10.00
C HIS A 94 -4.09 5.44 -8.84
N GLY A 95 -4.83 4.37 -9.12
CA GLY A 95 -5.17 3.39 -8.11
C GLY A 95 -6.14 2.32 -8.60
N ILE A 96 -6.80 1.69 -7.66
CA ILE A 96 -7.72 0.58 -7.90
C ILE A 96 -8.91 0.72 -6.96
N ILE A 97 -10.11 0.47 -7.46
CA ILE A 97 -11.26 0.21 -6.59
C ILE A 97 -11.44 -1.29 -6.54
N PHE A 98 -11.37 -1.83 -5.34
CA PHE A 98 -11.59 -3.24 -5.04
C PHE A 98 -12.92 -3.39 -4.31
N TRP A 99 -13.71 -4.38 -4.69
CA TRP A 99 -14.94 -4.75 -4.01
C TRP A 99 -14.92 -6.22 -3.61
N ASN A 100 -15.33 -6.50 -2.37
CA ASN A 100 -15.74 -7.85 -1.97
C ASN A 100 -17.03 -7.83 -1.13
N ALA A 101 -17.62 -9.01 -0.94
CA ALA A 101 -18.87 -9.15 -0.20
C ALA A 101 -18.74 -8.78 1.29
N THR A 102 -17.55 -8.89 1.87
CA THR A 102 -17.31 -8.70 3.32
C THR A 102 -17.11 -7.22 3.68
N ARG A 103 -16.39 -6.48 2.85
CA ARG A 103 -15.94 -5.10 3.10
C ARG A 103 -16.65 -4.06 2.23
N GLY A 104 -17.33 -4.50 1.18
CA GLY A 104 -17.83 -3.61 0.15
C GLY A 104 -16.69 -3.07 -0.74
N ALA A 105 -16.94 -1.92 -1.37
CA ALA A 105 -15.96 -1.28 -2.25
C ALA A 105 -15.02 -0.39 -1.44
N ILE A 106 -13.72 -0.48 -1.73
CA ILE A 106 -12.66 0.36 -1.16
C ILE A 106 -11.75 0.86 -2.29
N ALA A 107 -11.33 2.10 -2.20
CA ALA A 107 -10.34 2.68 -3.12
C ALA A 107 -8.94 2.54 -2.51
N LEU A 108 -8.01 1.99 -3.28
CA LEU A 108 -6.62 1.75 -2.89
C LEU A 108 -5.70 2.51 -3.85
N THR A 109 -4.71 3.22 -3.32
CA THR A 109 -3.67 3.91 -4.09
C THR A 109 -2.71 2.90 -4.72
N ASP A 110 -1.86 3.33 -5.65
CA ASP A 110 -0.75 2.51 -6.18
C ASP A 110 0.51 2.54 -5.29
N VAL A 111 0.47 3.34 -4.22
CA VAL A 111 1.52 3.46 -3.20
C VAL A 111 0.89 3.44 -1.83
N ILE A 112 1.47 2.68 -0.92
CA ILE A 112 1.18 2.81 0.52
C ILE A 112 2.45 3.27 1.24
N THR A 113 2.28 4.19 2.18
CA THR A 113 3.33 4.65 3.08
C THR A 113 2.93 4.24 4.49
N LEU A 114 3.78 3.42 5.10
CA LEU A 114 3.57 2.86 6.42
C LEU A 114 4.62 3.46 7.36
N ASP A 115 4.18 4.36 8.24
CA ASP A 115 5.05 5.04 9.21
C ASP A 115 4.96 4.37 10.58
N SER A 116 6.10 4.22 11.26
CA SER A 116 6.13 3.72 12.64
C SER A 116 5.60 4.71 13.66
N GLY A 117 5.52 5.99 13.28
CA GLY A 117 5.51 7.09 14.25
C GLY A 117 6.83 7.18 15.03
N PRO A 118 6.89 8.00 16.09
CA PRO A 118 8.10 8.12 16.91
C PRO A 118 8.36 6.82 17.68
N ILE A 119 9.57 6.30 17.53
CA ILE A 119 10.08 5.15 18.26
C ILE A 119 10.65 5.66 19.58
N THR A 120 10.06 5.19 20.68
CA THR A 120 10.46 5.54 22.05
C THR A 120 10.49 4.28 22.91
N PHE A 121 11.33 4.28 23.95
CA PHE A 121 11.48 3.17 24.87
C PHE A 121 11.03 3.58 26.28
N SER A 122 10.36 2.68 26.98
CA SER A 122 9.83 2.94 28.33
C SER A 122 10.86 2.71 29.44
N ASP A 123 12.02 2.12 29.12
CA ASP A 123 13.07 1.74 30.08
C ASP A 123 14.22 2.76 30.17
N SER A 124 13.94 4.02 29.85
CA SER A 124 14.93 5.11 29.81
C SER A 124 16.09 4.90 28.81
N THR A 125 15.97 3.96 27.88
CA THR A 125 16.89 3.83 26.74
C THR A 125 16.93 5.16 25.99
N ALA A 126 18.12 5.73 25.84
CA ALA A 126 18.31 7.07 25.27
C ALA A 126 18.37 7.07 23.72
N LEU A 127 17.94 5.98 23.11
CA LEU A 127 17.80 5.82 21.67
C LEU A 127 16.37 6.16 21.25
N GLY A 128 16.18 6.84 20.12
CA GLY A 128 14.87 7.16 19.57
C GLY A 128 14.93 7.34 18.07
N GLY A 129 13.79 7.43 17.40
CA GLY A 129 13.82 7.51 15.93
C GLY A 129 12.49 7.36 15.25
N TRP A 130 12.54 7.04 13.96
CA TRP A 130 11.37 6.67 13.16
C TRP A 130 11.79 5.72 12.04
N CYS A 131 10.84 4.94 11.55
CA CYS A 131 10.99 4.13 10.36
C CYS A 131 9.77 4.31 9.45
N ARG A 132 10.00 4.20 8.15
CA ARG A 132 9.00 4.27 7.10
C ARG A 132 9.22 3.14 6.11
N LEU A 133 8.12 2.48 5.75
CA LEU A 133 8.09 1.52 4.67
C LEU A 133 7.16 2.04 3.58
N VAL A 134 7.72 2.33 2.40
CA VAL A 134 6.96 2.69 1.20
C VAL A 134 6.88 1.46 0.31
N ILE A 135 5.67 1.07 -0.06
CA ILE A 135 5.42 -0.10 -0.90
C ILE A 135 4.62 0.36 -2.13
N ASN A 136 5.11 0.04 -3.31
CA ASN A 136 4.50 0.39 -4.59
C ASN A 136 3.84 -0.84 -5.22
N ARG A 137 2.81 -0.59 -6.02
CA ARG A 137 2.06 -1.63 -6.73
C ARG A 137 2.88 -2.44 -7.71
N ASN A 138 3.93 -1.86 -8.28
CA ASN A 138 4.85 -2.56 -9.17
C ASN A 138 5.79 -3.54 -8.42
N GLY A 139 5.71 -3.59 -7.09
CA GLY A 139 6.55 -4.41 -6.22
C GLY A 139 7.77 -3.68 -5.67
N ASP A 140 8.00 -2.41 -6.05
CA ASP A 140 9.11 -1.62 -5.51
C ASP A 140 8.84 -1.24 -4.07
N VAL A 141 9.84 -1.44 -3.23
CA VAL A 141 9.76 -1.19 -1.80
C VAL A 141 10.97 -0.38 -1.37
N THR A 142 10.73 0.63 -0.53
CA THR A 142 11.75 1.43 0.11
C THR A 142 11.55 1.42 1.61
N PHE A 143 12.57 0.99 2.35
CA PHE A 143 12.59 1.04 3.80
C PHE A 143 13.60 2.09 4.25
N SER A 144 13.13 3.10 4.99
CA SER A 144 13.98 4.15 5.51
C SER A 144 13.74 4.37 6.99
N GLY A 145 14.71 5.01 7.62
CA GLY A 145 14.54 5.45 8.98
C GLY A 145 15.71 6.28 9.47
N HIS A 146 15.57 6.69 10.71
CA HIS A 146 16.50 7.52 11.45
C HIS A 146 16.50 7.03 12.89
N MET A 147 17.68 6.73 13.42
CA MET A 147 17.87 6.50 14.86
C MET A 147 18.86 7.51 15.42
N HIS A 148 18.47 8.17 16.51
CA HIS A 148 19.28 9.13 17.25
C HIS A 148 19.53 8.61 18.66
N ASP A 149 20.79 8.63 19.08
CA ASP A 149 21.16 8.46 20.47
C ASP A 149 21.30 9.81 21.17
N SER A 150 20.56 10.00 22.25
CA SER A 150 20.59 11.16 23.15
C SER A 150 21.41 10.91 24.43
N GLY A 151 21.90 9.70 24.64
CA GLY A 151 22.57 9.22 25.84
C GLY A 151 24.08 9.35 25.84
N PHE A 152 24.70 8.71 26.83
CA PHE A 152 26.16 8.69 27.00
C PHE A 152 26.81 7.48 26.34
N ASP A 153 26.17 6.32 26.45
CA ASP A 153 26.66 5.04 25.94
C ASP A 153 26.30 4.85 24.48
N THR A 154 27.16 4.18 23.71
CA THR A 154 26.88 3.85 22.31
C THR A 154 25.88 2.71 22.20
N TYR A 155 24.91 2.84 21.29
CA TYR A 155 23.95 1.79 20.98
C TYR A 155 24.24 1.18 19.61
N GLU A 156 24.48 -0.13 19.60
CA GLU A 156 24.23 -0.96 18.43
C GLU A 156 22.75 -1.38 18.46
N PHE A 157 22.05 -1.31 17.34
CA PHE A 157 20.62 -1.61 17.28
C PHE A 157 20.23 -2.44 16.07
N ALA A 158 19.09 -3.10 16.19
CA ALA A 158 18.42 -3.82 15.12
C ALA A 158 16.97 -3.37 15.05
N VAL A 159 16.52 -3.06 13.85
CA VAL A 159 15.14 -2.70 13.52
C VAL A 159 14.56 -3.84 12.68
N ALA A 160 13.38 -4.32 13.05
CA ALA A 160 12.56 -5.15 12.18
C ALA A 160 11.20 -4.49 12.01
N ALA A 161 10.69 -4.47 10.79
CA ALA A 161 9.34 -4.02 10.51
C ALA A 161 8.57 -5.04 9.68
N VAL A 162 7.28 -5.14 9.98
CA VAL A 162 6.36 -6.07 9.33
C VAL A 162 5.13 -5.32 8.84
N ALA A 163 4.85 -5.45 7.54
CA ALA A 163 3.56 -5.13 6.94
C ALA A 163 2.74 -6.42 6.83
N LEU A 164 1.66 -6.53 7.61
CA LEU A 164 0.83 -7.73 7.68
C LEU A 164 -0.50 -7.51 6.95
N THR A 165 -0.76 -8.31 5.92
CA THR A 165 -2.02 -8.26 5.18
C THR A 165 -3.20 -8.81 5.99
N PRO A 166 -4.44 -8.45 5.65
CA PRO A 166 -5.64 -9.04 6.25
C PRO A 166 -5.70 -10.57 6.15
N SER A 167 -5.18 -11.14 5.06
CA SER A 167 -5.07 -12.58 4.87
C SER A 167 -3.98 -13.26 5.70
N GLY A 168 -3.08 -12.51 6.36
CA GLY A 168 -2.03 -13.03 7.22
C GLY A 168 -0.67 -13.24 6.54
N ILE A 169 -0.43 -12.61 5.38
CA ILE A 169 0.88 -12.59 4.74
C ILE A 169 1.68 -11.44 5.35
N GLY A 170 2.84 -11.74 5.94
CA GLY A 170 3.74 -10.74 6.51
C GLY A 170 4.88 -10.42 5.55
N TYR A 171 4.97 -9.18 5.07
CA TYR A 171 6.13 -8.65 4.36
C TYR A 171 7.09 -8.03 5.37
N THR A 172 8.34 -8.51 5.41
CA THR A 172 9.28 -8.14 6.47
C THR A 172 10.52 -7.46 5.93
N VAL A 173 10.89 -6.35 6.56
CA VAL A 173 12.15 -5.63 6.34
C VAL A 173 12.94 -5.57 7.64
N SER A 174 14.25 -5.44 7.54
CA SER A 174 15.06 -5.25 8.73
C SER A 174 16.34 -4.51 8.43
N TYR A 175 16.81 -3.73 9.40
CA TYR A 175 18.05 -2.97 9.33
C TYR A 175 18.84 -3.14 10.64
N SER A 176 20.16 -3.06 10.57
CA SER A 176 21.02 -2.99 11.76
C SER A 176 21.98 -1.83 11.60
N GLY A 177 22.15 -1.08 12.69
CA GLY A 177 22.90 0.17 12.68
C GLY A 177 23.48 0.49 14.03
N ARG A 178 24.15 1.64 14.11
CA ARG A 178 24.89 2.10 15.28
C ARG A 178 24.71 3.60 15.47
N ALA A 179 24.33 4.01 16.68
CA ALA A 179 24.29 5.40 17.11
C ALA A 179 25.24 5.61 18.30
N GLU A 180 26.21 6.51 18.14
CA GLU A 180 27.26 6.75 19.13
C GLU A 180 26.83 7.75 20.21
N GLY A 181 27.01 7.39 21.48
CA GLY A 181 26.77 8.27 22.60
C GLY A 181 27.92 9.26 22.85
N THR A 182 27.76 10.15 23.83
CA THR A 182 28.78 11.17 24.17
C THR A 182 30.16 10.57 24.40
N SER A 183 30.21 9.37 24.98
CA SER A 183 31.46 8.67 25.32
C SER A 183 32.40 8.48 24.13
N ALA A 184 31.88 8.24 22.92
CA ALA A 184 32.69 8.00 21.72
C ALA A 184 33.47 9.24 21.25
N GLY A 185 33.06 10.44 21.66
CA GLY A 185 33.73 11.70 21.33
C GLY A 185 34.80 12.14 22.34
N LEU A 186 35.01 11.41 23.44
CA LEU A 186 35.94 11.84 24.49
C LEU A 186 37.40 11.48 24.18
N PRO A 187 38.39 12.32 24.55
CA PRO A 187 38.23 13.68 25.11
C PRO A 187 38.00 14.77 24.05
N PHE A 188 38.26 14.48 22.77
CA PHE A 188 38.12 15.43 21.67
C PHE A 188 37.59 14.71 20.43
N GLY A 189 36.33 14.97 20.07
CA GLY A 189 35.64 14.35 18.95
C GLY A 189 34.15 14.69 18.94
N THR A 190 33.52 14.55 17.78
CA THR A 190 32.06 14.66 17.62
C THR A 190 31.52 13.26 17.33
N PRO A 191 30.83 12.63 18.29
CA PRO A 191 30.27 11.29 18.08
C PRO A 191 29.21 11.32 16.99
N ARG A 192 29.10 10.25 16.21
CA ARG A 192 28.03 10.08 15.21
C ARG A 192 26.77 9.58 15.91
N ARG A 193 25.98 10.53 16.42
CA ARG A 193 24.75 10.27 17.20
C ARG A 193 23.58 9.79 16.35
N ASP A 194 23.68 9.94 15.04
CA ASP A 194 22.60 9.70 14.09
C ASP A 194 22.97 8.59 13.11
N ASP A 195 22.01 7.69 12.90
CA ASP A 195 22.06 6.67 11.86
C ASP A 195 20.81 6.76 10.98
N ASP A 196 21.02 7.28 9.77
CA ASP A 196 20.02 7.42 8.72
C ASP A 196 20.24 6.33 7.67
N TRP A 197 19.18 5.64 7.28
CA TRP A 197 19.24 4.63 6.22
C TRP A 197 18.09 4.74 5.23
N THR A 198 18.35 4.22 4.03
CA THR A 198 17.35 3.99 3.00
C THR A 198 17.79 2.78 2.19
N GLU A 199 17.02 1.70 2.29
CA GLU A 199 17.19 0.48 1.51
C GLU A 199 16.03 0.38 0.51
N SER A 200 16.30 -0.13 -0.68
CA SER A 200 15.28 -0.28 -1.71
C SER A 200 15.45 -1.58 -2.46
N GLY A 201 14.33 -2.17 -2.89
CA GLY A 201 14.30 -3.45 -3.56
C GLY A 201 12.98 -3.66 -4.29
N ASN A 202 12.86 -4.81 -4.95
CA ASN A 202 11.63 -5.21 -5.62
C ASN A 202 11.18 -6.59 -5.11
N ASN A 203 9.88 -6.74 -4.85
CA ASN A 203 9.28 -7.98 -4.39
C ASN A 203 8.04 -8.30 -5.26
N PRO A 204 8.17 -9.16 -6.27
CA PRO A 204 7.07 -9.53 -7.16
C PRO A 204 5.82 -10.07 -6.44
N PRO A 205 5.91 -10.84 -5.33
CA PRO A 205 4.74 -11.21 -4.54
C PRO A 205 3.86 -10.05 -4.04
N ILE A 206 4.41 -8.83 -3.88
CA ILE A 206 3.61 -7.63 -3.60
C ILE A 206 2.76 -7.25 -4.81
N ARG A 207 3.39 -7.16 -6.00
CA ARG A 207 2.70 -6.83 -7.25
C ARG A 207 1.57 -7.81 -7.53
N ASP A 208 1.84 -9.09 -7.33
CA ASP A 208 0.90 -10.16 -7.64
C ASP A 208 -0.27 -10.22 -6.62
N ASN A 209 -0.12 -9.61 -5.44
CA ASN A 209 -1.14 -9.55 -4.38
C ASN A 209 -1.43 -8.12 -3.90
N TRP A 210 -1.38 -7.14 -4.81
CA TRP A 210 -1.44 -5.72 -4.42
C TRP A 210 -2.65 -5.35 -3.56
N ILE A 211 -3.83 -5.88 -3.88
CA ILE A 211 -5.07 -5.58 -3.15
C ILE A 211 -4.92 -5.92 -1.66
N GLU A 212 -4.30 -7.05 -1.33
CA GLU A 212 -4.02 -7.44 0.05
C GLU A 212 -2.88 -6.63 0.66
N ALA A 213 -1.80 -6.41 -0.11
CA ALA A 213 -0.64 -5.64 0.35
C ALA A 213 -1.00 -4.19 0.71
N ALA A 214 -1.84 -3.53 -0.11
CA ALA A 214 -2.32 -2.17 0.09
C ALA A 214 -3.18 -2.01 1.36
N GLN A 215 -3.69 -3.11 1.92
CA GLN A 215 -4.49 -3.14 3.15
C GLN A 215 -3.66 -3.59 4.36
N SER A 216 -2.33 -3.63 4.25
CA SER A 216 -1.46 -4.08 5.32
C SER A 216 -1.46 -3.12 6.51
N VAL A 217 -1.41 -3.68 7.71
CA VAL A 217 -1.07 -2.95 8.93
C VAL A 217 0.44 -3.01 9.18
N PHE A 218 0.98 -1.97 9.81
CA PHE A 218 2.42 -1.83 10.00
C PHE A 218 2.82 -1.93 11.47
N LYS A 219 3.86 -2.71 11.75
CA LYS A 219 4.47 -2.77 13.07
C LYS A 219 5.98 -2.76 12.96
N VAL A 220 6.60 -1.92 13.78
CA VAL A 220 8.06 -1.86 13.93
C VAL A 220 8.43 -2.33 15.32
N ARG A 221 9.54 -3.06 15.40
CA ARG A 221 10.20 -3.42 16.64
C ARG A 221 11.68 -3.06 16.53
N VAL A 222 12.17 -2.38 17.56
CA VAL A 222 13.58 -2.02 17.69
C VAL A 222 14.13 -2.66 18.94
N VAL A 223 15.34 -3.21 18.84
CA VAL A 223 16.08 -3.76 19.97
C VAL A 223 17.51 -3.25 19.92
N SER A 224 18.07 -2.91 21.06
CA SER A 224 19.52 -2.71 21.20
C SER A 224 20.21 -4.08 21.14
N GLN A 225 21.29 -4.22 20.38
CA GLN A 225 21.99 -5.50 20.16
C GLN A 225 22.46 -6.16 21.46
N ASP A 226 22.73 -5.40 22.52
CA ASP A 226 23.05 -5.94 23.86
C ASP A 226 21.94 -6.82 24.48
N LYS A 227 20.75 -6.89 23.87
CA LYS A 227 19.60 -7.72 24.30
C LYS A 227 19.22 -8.85 23.31
N LEU A 228 20.00 -9.11 22.26
CA LEU A 228 19.69 -10.13 21.24
C LEU A 228 20.29 -11.50 21.57
N ALA A 229 19.48 -12.43 22.10
CA ALA A 229 19.88 -13.83 22.22
C ALA A 229 19.72 -14.65 20.91
N GLY A 230 18.85 -14.24 19.98
CA GLY A 230 18.55 -15.00 18.74
C GLY A 230 18.45 -14.17 17.44
N GLY A 231 18.96 -12.94 17.43
CA GLY A 231 19.14 -12.14 16.20
C GLY A 231 17.85 -11.56 15.58
N LEU A 232 17.95 -11.07 14.34
CA LEU A 232 16.87 -10.36 13.62
C LEU A 232 15.58 -11.18 13.47
N SER A 233 15.69 -12.51 13.41
CA SER A 233 14.55 -13.43 13.34
C SER A 233 13.62 -13.30 14.55
N ASP A 234 14.17 -13.17 15.76
CA ASP A 234 13.38 -13.01 16.98
C ASP A 234 12.66 -11.66 17.02
N VAL A 235 13.31 -10.60 16.51
CA VAL A 235 12.74 -9.25 16.45
C VAL A 235 11.53 -9.22 15.50
N VAL A 236 11.64 -9.89 14.36
CA VAL A 236 10.52 -10.09 13.43
C VAL A 236 9.39 -10.86 14.10
N GLN A 237 9.69 -11.97 14.78
CA GLN A 237 8.67 -12.76 15.47
C GLN A 237 7.96 -11.96 16.57
N ASP A 238 8.67 -11.12 17.30
CA ASP A 238 8.07 -10.29 18.34
C ASP A 238 7.19 -9.17 17.75
N ALA A 239 7.60 -8.57 16.62
CA ALA A 239 6.75 -7.64 15.89
C ALA A 239 5.42 -8.30 15.46
N LEU A 240 5.48 -9.57 15.03
CA LEU A 240 4.28 -10.35 14.68
C LEU A 240 3.40 -10.67 15.88
N LYS A 241 3.99 -11.05 17.02
CA LYS A 241 3.23 -11.29 18.26
C LYS A 241 2.51 -10.01 18.71
N ASP A 242 3.12 -8.85 18.55
CA ASP A 242 2.50 -7.58 18.90
C ASP A 242 1.30 -7.25 17.98
N LEU A 243 1.39 -7.60 16.69
CA LEU A 243 0.24 -7.50 15.77
C LEU A 243 -0.90 -8.44 16.17
N ALA A 244 -0.58 -9.69 16.53
CA ALA A 244 -1.59 -10.66 16.97
C ALA A 244 -2.33 -10.21 18.25
N LYS A 245 -1.62 -9.56 19.20
CA LYS A 245 -2.23 -9.01 20.42
C LYS A 245 -3.21 -7.87 20.16
N GLN A 246 -3.10 -7.17 19.04
CA GLN A 246 -3.99 -6.07 18.67
C GLN A 246 -5.31 -6.54 18.04
N GLY A 247 -5.65 -7.83 18.15
CA GLY A 247 -6.91 -8.37 17.62
C GLY A 247 -6.90 -8.60 16.12
N ILE A 248 -5.72 -8.55 15.48
CA ILE A 248 -5.56 -9.04 14.12
C ILE A 248 -5.48 -10.56 14.22
N GLU A 249 -6.65 -11.22 14.19
CA GLU A 249 -6.80 -12.68 14.27
C GLU A 249 -6.13 -13.45 13.10
N ALA A 250 -5.55 -12.74 12.14
CA ALA A 250 -4.72 -13.35 11.12
C ALA A 250 -3.39 -13.81 11.74
N GLY A 251 -3.39 -15.02 12.30
CA GLY A 251 -2.15 -15.76 12.54
C GLY A 251 -1.33 -15.74 11.25
N VAL A 252 -0.07 -15.32 11.36
CA VAL A 252 0.83 -15.15 10.21
C VAL A 252 0.90 -16.46 9.45
N LYS A 253 0.34 -16.47 8.23
CA LYS A 253 0.26 -17.64 7.36
C LYS A 253 1.53 -17.85 6.56
N ALA A 254 2.19 -16.76 6.19
CA ALA A 254 3.43 -16.76 5.44
C ALA A 254 4.26 -15.52 5.80
N LEU A 255 5.58 -15.68 5.85
CA LEU A 255 6.53 -14.58 5.95
C LEU A 255 7.30 -14.47 4.64
N ILE A 256 7.27 -13.26 4.07
CA ILE A 256 7.96 -12.91 2.84
C ILE A 256 9.00 -11.86 3.19
N ALA A 257 10.26 -12.27 3.17
CA ALA A 257 11.37 -11.33 3.30
C ALA A 257 11.41 -10.39 2.09
N LEU A 258 11.52 -9.11 2.38
CA LEU A 258 11.81 -8.08 1.39
C LEU A 258 13.32 -8.04 1.27
N VAL A 259 13.84 -8.74 0.26
CA VAL A 259 15.28 -8.84 0.03
C VAL A 259 15.77 -7.49 -0.48
N PHE A 260 16.62 -6.83 0.31
CA PHE A 260 17.45 -5.73 -0.13
C PHE A 260 18.83 -6.30 -0.45
N ALA A 261 19.25 -6.15 -1.71
CA ALA A 261 20.53 -6.63 -2.22
C ALA A 261 21.52 -5.46 -2.33
#